data_AF-A0A2T4U1E3-F1
#
_entry.id   AF-A0A2T4U1E3-F1
#
_cell.length_a   1.000
_cell.length_b   1.000
_cell.length_c   1.000
_cell.angle_alpha   90.00
_cell.angle_beta   90.00
_cell.angle_gamma   90.00
#
_symmetry.space_group_name_H-M   'P 1'
#
loop_
_entity.id
_entity.type
_entity.pdbx_description
1 polymer ?
#
loop_
_entity_poly.entity_id
_entity_poly.type
_entity_poly.pdbx_seq_one_letter_code
_entity_poly.pdbx_strand_id
1 'polypeptide(L)'
;MELRDLTRICPMKGEHVTWKALEGESVLLHLETGVYFTLNETGTTAWELFDGATSLAAIGEALYARFDVLPEQVGQDLLDLTQTLLKEGLVRVCEDPSTPSGTERS
;
A
#
# COMPACT_ATOMS: atom_id res chain seq x y z
N MET A 1 -2.67 11.26 3.94
CA MET A 1 -3.41 10.05 4.36
C MET A 1 -3.26 9.95 5.88
N GLU A 2 -4.31 9.59 6.61
CA GLU A 2 -4.30 9.45 8.08
C GLU A 2 -4.57 7.99 8.52
N LEU A 3 -4.19 7.62 9.75
CA LEU A 3 -4.36 6.26 10.29
C LEU A 3 -5.81 5.72 10.18
N ARG A 4 -6.81 6.60 10.22
CA ARG A 4 -8.23 6.25 10.04
C ARG A 4 -8.56 5.75 8.63
N ASP A 5 -7.79 6.15 7.62
CA ASP A 5 -8.01 5.79 6.22
C ASP A 5 -7.59 4.36 5.90
N LEU A 6 -6.75 3.75 6.76
CA LEU A 6 -6.25 2.39 6.58
C LEU A 6 -7.37 1.34 6.41
N THR A 7 -8.52 1.58 7.04
CA THR A 7 -9.68 0.66 6.98
C THR A 7 -10.52 0.82 5.72
N ARG A 8 -10.35 1.91 4.97
CA ARG A 8 -11.17 2.30 3.80
C ARG A 8 -10.41 2.25 2.49
N ILE A 9 -9.09 2.29 2.57
CA ILE A 9 -8.19 2.28 1.42
C ILE A 9 -7.81 0.84 1.12
N CYS A 10 -8.24 0.38 -0.06
CA CYS A 10 -7.83 -0.90 -0.62
C CYS A 10 -6.82 -0.65 -1.75
N PRO A 11 -5.51 -0.81 -1.50
CA PRO A 11 -4.50 -0.65 -2.54
C PRO A 11 -4.55 -1.80 -3.54
N MET A 12 -4.35 -1.46 -4.81
CA MET A 12 -4.21 -2.41 -5.90
C MET A 12 -2.98 -2.07 -6.74
N LYS A 13 -2.35 -3.10 -7.31
CA LYS A 13 -1.19 -2.95 -8.19
C LYS A 13 -1.56 -2.13 -9.44
N GLY A 14 -0.65 -1.27 -9.88
CA GLY A 14 -0.80 -0.50 -11.11
C GLY A 14 -0.83 -1.40 -12.35
N GLU A 15 -1.54 -0.95 -13.40
CA GLU A 15 -1.74 -1.71 -14.63
C GLU A 15 -0.45 -1.92 -15.43
N HIS A 16 0.43 -0.92 -15.45
CA HIS A 16 1.72 -0.95 -16.14
C HIS A 16 2.89 -1.28 -15.22
N VAL A 17 2.63 -2.03 -14.15
CA VAL A 17 3.63 -2.33 -13.12
C VAL A 17 3.96 -3.80 -13.15
N THR A 18 5.24 -4.11 -13.32
CA THR A 18 5.77 -5.47 -13.13
C THR A 18 6.55 -5.53 -11.84
N TRP A 19 6.63 -6.70 -11.23
CA TRP A 19 7.42 -6.90 -10.03
C TRP A 19 8.04 -8.29 -10.01
N LYS A 20 9.11 -8.44 -9.23
CA LYS A 20 9.80 -9.71 -9.05
C LYS A 20 10.31 -9.85 -7.63
N ALA A 21 9.96 -10.96 -6.98
CA ALA A 21 10.54 -11.34 -5.71
C ALA A 21 11.92 -11.98 -5.89
N LEU A 22 12.89 -11.56 -5.07
CA LEU A 22 14.27 -12.02 -5.03
C LEU A 22 14.69 -12.09 -3.56
N GLU A 23 14.98 -13.29 -3.05
CA GLU A 23 15.54 -13.50 -1.70
C GLU A 23 14.77 -12.83 -0.55
N GLY A 24 13.44 -12.70 -0.69
CA GLY A 24 12.56 -12.05 0.30
C GLY A 24 12.30 -10.58 0.03
N GLU A 25 13.01 -9.96 -0.91
CA GLU A 25 12.77 -8.58 -1.35
C GLU A 25 12.00 -8.57 -2.68
N SER A 26 11.33 -7.47 -3.00
CA SER A 26 10.61 -7.32 -4.27
C SER A 26 11.05 -6.08 -5.01
N VAL A 27 11.39 -6.26 -6.29
CA VAL A 27 11.70 -5.17 -7.20
C VAL A 27 10.49 -4.89 -8.06
N LEU A 28 9.95 -3.69 -7.98
CA LEU A 28 8.85 -3.16 -8.78
C LEU A 28 9.44 -2.31 -9.90
N LEU A 29 8.83 -2.38 -11.08
CA LEU A 29 9.21 -1.59 -12.24
C LEU A 29 7.94 -1.06 -12.92
N HIS A 30 7.86 0.25 -13.05
CA HIS A 30 6.85 0.91 -13.86
C HIS A 30 7.29 0.89 -15.33
N LEU A 31 6.52 0.21 -16.18
CA LEU A 31 6.89 -0.04 -17.57
C LEU A 31 6.85 1.23 -18.44
N GLU A 32 5.97 2.20 -18.13
CA GLU A 32 5.91 3.46 -18.90
C GLU A 32 6.96 4.50 -18.48
N THR A 33 7.16 4.71 -17.17
CA THR A 33 8.07 5.76 -16.66
C THR A 33 9.51 5.26 -16.48
N GLY A 34 9.71 3.94 -16.39
CA GLY A 34 11.01 3.33 -16.09
C GLY A 34 11.43 3.46 -14.62
N VAL A 35 10.53 3.91 -13.74
CA VAL A 35 10.80 4.00 -12.29
C VAL A 35 10.90 2.59 -11.73
N TYR A 36 12.01 2.33 -11.03
CA TYR A 36 12.19 1.11 -10.25
C TYR A 36 12.07 1.43 -8.75
N PHE A 37 11.42 0.53 -8.01
CA PHE A 37 11.27 0.63 -6.56
C PHE A 37 11.55 -0.73 -5.93
N THR A 38 12.13 -0.74 -4.73
CA THR A 38 12.49 -1.99 -4.04
C THR A 38 11.82 -2.05 -2.69
N LEU A 39 11.25 -3.21 -2.38
CA LEU A 39 10.59 -3.51 -1.13
C LEU A 39 11.41 -4.53 -0.35
N ASN A 40 11.51 -4.30 0.97
CA ASN A 40 12.01 -5.30 1.91
C ASN A 40 11.01 -6.46 2.08
N GLU A 41 11.29 -7.39 2.99
CA GLU A 41 10.43 -8.55 3.26
C GLU A 41 9.01 -8.18 3.72
N THR A 42 8.89 -7.23 4.64
CA THR A 42 7.61 -6.70 5.12
C THR A 42 6.83 -6.02 3.99
N GLY A 43 7.48 -5.16 3.22
CA GLY A 43 6.88 -4.46 2.09
C GLY A 43 6.50 -5.41 0.96
N THR A 44 7.28 -6.45 0.70
CA THR A 44 6.97 -7.53 -0.25
C THR A 44 5.68 -8.23 0.13
N THR A 45 5.55 -8.61 1.41
CA THR A 45 4.34 -9.25 1.92
C THR A 45 3.13 -8.31 1.81
N ALA A 46 3.31 -7.02 2.12
CA ALA A 46 2.26 -6.01 1.93
C ALA A 46 1.84 -5.91 0.46
N TRP A 47 2.81 -5.82 -0.44
CA TRP A 47 2.60 -5.71 -1.88
C TRP A 47 1.87 -6.91 -2.46
N GLU A 48 2.19 -8.13 -2.00
CA GLU A 48 1.47 -9.34 -2.42
C GLU A 48 -0.03 -9.22 -2.11
N LEU A 49 -0.38 -8.63 -0.97
CA LEU A 49 -1.75 -8.38 -0.51
C LEU A 49 -2.44 -7.18 -1.19
N PHE A 50 -1.75 -6.40 -2.04
CA PHE A 50 -2.37 -5.30 -2.80
C PHE A 50 -3.20 -5.86 -3.96
N ASP A 51 -4.42 -6.27 -3.66
CA ASP A 51 -5.38 -6.88 -4.58
C ASP A 51 -6.59 -5.97 -4.89
N GLY A 52 -6.69 -4.80 -4.25
CA GLY A 52 -7.83 -3.90 -4.35
C GLY A 52 -9.06 -4.31 -3.53
N ALA A 53 -9.00 -5.43 -2.80
CA ALA A 53 -10.05 -5.93 -1.92
C ALA A 53 -9.65 -5.87 -0.45
N THR A 54 -8.36 -6.03 -0.16
CA THR A 54 -7.80 -6.02 1.19
C THR A 54 -7.42 -4.59 1.59
N SER A 55 -7.93 -4.14 2.74
CA SER A 55 -7.62 -2.81 3.26
C SER A 55 -6.24 -2.74 3.91
N LEU A 56 -5.61 -1.56 3.94
CA LEU A 56 -4.30 -1.40 4.59
C LEU A 56 -4.31 -1.83 6.06
N ALA A 57 -5.42 -1.67 6.78
CA ALA A 57 -5.57 -2.15 8.15
C ALA A 57 -5.48 -3.69 8.23
N ALA A 58 -6.17 -4.40 7.34
CA ALA A 58 -6.12 -5.86 7.29
C ALA A 58 -4.74 -6.38 6.86
N ILE A 59 -4.07 -5.66 5.96
CA ILE A 59 -2.67 -5.93 5.59
C ILE A 59 -1.77 -5.76 6.81
N GLY A 60 -1.95 -4.68 7.57
CA GLY A 60 -1.17 -4.42 8.79
C GLY A 60 -1.30 -5.52 9.83
N GLU A 61 -2.53 -6.01 10.07
CA GLU A 61 -2.79 -7.15 10.95
C GLU A 61 -2.10 -8.44 10.46
N ALA A 62 -2.10 -8.69 9.15
CA ALA A 62 -1.41 -9.84 8.57
C ALA A 62 0.12 -9.76 8.74
N LEU A 63 0.68 -8.55 8.64
CA LEU A 63 2.10 -8.32 8.88
C LEU A 63 2.48 -8.44 10.35
N TYR A 64 1.65 -7.91 11.26
CA TYR A 64 1.80 -8.09 12.70
C TYR A 64 1.88 -9.58 13.05
N ALA A 65 0.92 -10.38 12.56
CA ALA A 65 0.86 -11.81 12.85
C ALA A 65 2.06 -12.60 12.28
N ARG A 66 2.69 -12.11 11.20
CA ARG A 66 3.81 -12.78 10.52
C ARG A 66 5.19 -12.35 11.02
N PHE A 67 5.34 -11.07 11.37
CA PHE A 67 6.64 -10.45 11.68
C PHE A 67 6.77 -9.95 13.12
N ASP A 68 5.73 -10.09 13.97
CA ASP A 68 5.71 -9.66 15.39
C ASP A 68 6.06 -8.16 15.58
N VAL A 69 5.62 -7.34 14.63
CA VAL A 69 5.88 -5.89 14.56
C VAL A 69 4.70 -5.10 15.07
N LEU A 70 4.92 -4.04 15.88
CA LEU A 70 3.83 -3.28 16.52
C LEU A 70 2.82 -2.71 15.50
N PRO A 71 1.50 -2.83 15.76
CA PRO A 71 0.45 -2.47 14.81
C PRO A 71 0.41 -0.96 14.50
N GLU A 72 0.70 -0.09 15.48
CA GLU A 72 0.80 1.35 15.20
C GLU A 72 1.95 1.71 14.26
N GLN A 73 3.08 1.02 14.39
CA GLN A 73 4.26 1.27 13.57
C GLN A 73 4.05 0.76 12.14
N VAL A 74 3.53 -0.47 12.00
CA VAL A 74 3.14 -1.04 10.71
C VAL A 74 2.11 -0.19 9.98
N GLY A 75 1.12 0.34 10.70
CA GLY A 75 0.10 1.18 10.11
C GLY A 75 0.68 2.45 9.48
N GLN A 76 1.64 3.11 10.15
CA GLN A 76 2.34 4.26 9.58
C GLN A 76 3.25 3.88 8.42
N ASP A 77 4.05 2.82 8.57
CA ASP A 77 4.96 2.38 7.52
C ASP A 77 4.21 1.98 6.24
N LEU A 78 3.07 1.28 6.37
CA LEU A 78 2.19 0.94 5.24
C LEU A 78 1.59 2.17 4.58
N LEU A 79 1.23 3.18 5.37
CA LEU A 79 0.62 4.41 4.89
C LEU A 79 1.62 5.27 4.11
N ASP A 80 2.85 5.39 4.61
CA ASP A 80 3.96 6.04 3.89
C ASP A 80 4.37 5.27 2.64
N LEU A 81 4.47 3.95 2.74
CA LEU A 81 4.77 3.08 1.60
C LEU A 81 3.72 3.23 0.49
N THR A 82 2.45 3.14 0.84
CA THR A 82 1.35 3.23 -0.14
C THR A 82 1.29 4.61 -0.78
N GLN A 83 1.50 5.69 -0.01
CA GLN A 83 1.59 7.05 -0.59
C GLN A 83 2.76 7.20 -1.55
N THR A 84 3.92 6.65 -1.19
CA THR A 84 5.11 6.69 -2.05
C THR A 84 4.84 5.96 -3.36
N LEU A 85 4.31 4.73 -3.28
CA LEU A 85 3.97 3.95 -4.47
C LEU A 85 2.87 4.61 -5.31
N LEU A 86 1.90 5.26 -4.67
CA LEU A 86 0.81 5.98 -5.36
C LEU A 86 1.36 7.17 -6.14
N LYS A 87 2.30 7.91 -5.54
CA LYS A 87 2.96 9.06 -6.16
C LYS A 87 3.80 8.66 -7.38
N GLU A 88 4.46 7.51 -7.32
CA GLU A 88 5.24 6.95 -8.42
C GLU A 88 4.38 6.23 -9.48
N GLY A 89 3.06 6.17 -9.28
CA GLY A 89 2.13 5.48 -10.20
C GLY A 89 2.19 3.95 -10.12
N LEU A 90 2.85 3.39 -9.11
CA LEU A 90 3.06 1.96 -8.92
C LEU A 90 1.82 1.25 -8.34
N VAL A 91 0.98 1.98 -7.59
CA VAL A 91 -0.28 1.47 -7.05
C VAL A 91 -1.42 2.43 -7.37
N ARG A 92 -2.64 1.90 -7.32
CA ARG A 92 -3.87 2.67 -7.29
C ARG A 92 -4.59 2.35 -5.99
N VAL A 93 -5.38 3.28 -5.47
CA VAL A 93 -6.20 3.06 -4.28
C VAL A 93 -7.67 3.15 -4.67
N CYS A 94 -8.46 2.19 -4.20
CA CYS A 94 -9.91 2.32 -4.18
C CYS A 94 -10.32 2.88 -2.82
N GLU A 95 -10.86 4.09 -2.82
CA GLU A 95 -11.50 4.66 -1.64
C GLU A 95 -13.00 4.33 -1.68
N ASP A 96 -13.53 3.78 -0.59
CA ASP A 96 -14.98 3.61 -0.47
C ASP A 96 -15.66 5.00 -0.29
N PRO A 97 -16.59 5.41 -1.17
CA PRO A 97 -17.16 6.75 -1.17
C PRO A 97 -18.19 7.00 -0.04
N SER A 98 -18.38 6.08 0.92
CA SER A 98 -19.45 6.18 1.93
C SER A 98 -19.19 7.19 3.07
N THR A 99 -18.18 8.07 2.96
CA THR A 99 -18.04 9.21 3.88
C THR A 99 -17.98 10.51 3.08
N PRO A 100 -18.91 11.44 3.31
CA PRO A 100 -18.98 12.67 2.53
C PRO A 100 -17.73 13.51 2.76
N SER A 101 -17.18 14.01 1.65
CA SER A 101 -16.31 15.18 1.61
C SER A 101 -16.75 16.21 2.65
N GLY A 102 -15.80 16.64 3.49
CA GLY A 102 -15.93 17.90 4.20
C GLY A 102 -16.18 19.01 3.17
N THR A 103 -17.43 19.43 3.07
CA THR A 103 -17.83 20.66 2.41
C THR A 103 -17.96 21.71 3.50
N GLU A 104 -17.06 22.68 3.51
CA GLU A 104 -17.25 24.07 3.99
C GLU A 104 -15.89 24.79 3.74
N ARG A 105 -15.65 25.48 2.61
CA ARG A 105 -16.10 26.83 2.20
C ARG A 105 -15.99 27.87 3.32
N SER A 106 -14.94 28.70 3.27
CA SER A 106 -14.99 30.16 3.54
C SER A 106 -13.78 30.85 2.93
#